data_AF-A0A259PGJ3-F1
#
_entry.id   AF-A0A259PGJ3-F1
#
_cell.length_a   1.000
_cell.length_b   1.000
_cell.length_c   1.000
_cell.angle_alpha   90.00
_cell.angle_beta   90.00
_cell.angle_gamma   90.00
#
_symmetry.space_group_name_H-M   'P 1'
#
loop_
_entity.id
_entity.type
_entity.pdbx_description
1 polymer ?
#
loop_
_entity_poly.entity_id
_entity_poly.type
_entity_poly.pdbx_seq_one_letter_code
_entity_poly.pdbx_strand_id
1 'polypeptide(L)'
;MSDVLQRILATKAREVAEARSVRSPAMLRDRLGAHGPRRGFAAALQKRVATGAPAVIAEVKKASPSKGLLRPDFRPAEIAASYARHGATCLSVLTDREYFQGAPEYLVQARSACSLPVLRKDFIVDPYQVLEAAAMGADCILLIVAALGDAQLRELEDCATDLGLDVLVEAHDRAELERALALRTPLVGINNRNLRTFETR
;
A
#
# COMPACT_ATOMS: atom_id res chain seq x y z
N MET A 1 8.47 -18.84 18.66
CA MET A 1 7.28 -17.96 18.60
C MET A 1 7.23 -17.38 17.20
N SER A 2 6.22 -17.71 16.40
CA SER A 2 6.13 -17.14 15.04
C SER A 2 5.85 -15.65 15.15
N ASP A 3 6.68 -14.84 14.52
CA ASP A 3 6.48 -13.41 14.38
C ASP A 3 5.11 -13.15 13.75
N VAL A 4 4.35 -12.16 14.22
CA VAL A 4 3.04 -11.83 13.64
C VAL A 4 3.19 -11.55 12.15
N LEU A 5 4.32 -10.97 11.75
CA LEU A 5 4.66 -10.78 10.33
C LEU A 5 4.70 -12.11 9.57
N GLN A 6 5.38 -13.14 10.08
CA GLN A 6 5.44 -14.45 9.42
C GLN A 6 4.06 -15.07 9.20
N ARG A 7 3.15 -14.92 10.17
CA ARG A 7 1.77 -15.39 10.04
C ARG A 7 1.02 -14.64 8.94
N ILE A 8 1.18 -13.32 8.90
CA ILE A 8 0.59 -12.48 7.85
C ILE A 8 1.11 -12.92 6.47
N LEU A 9 2.41 -13.10 6.30
CA LEU A 9 3.00 -13.51 5.02
C LEU A 9 2.53 -14.90 4.57
N ALA A 10 2.39 -15.85 5.51
CA ALA A 10 1.84 -17.17 5.22
C ALA A 10 0.36 -17.10 4.78
N THR A 11 -0.44 -16.22 5.39
CA THR A 11 -1.80 -15.94 4.92
C THR A 11 -1.79 -15.31 3.53
N LYS A 12 -0.93 -14.31 3.26
CA LYS A 12 -0.85 -13.68 1.94
C LYS A 12 -0.50 -14.67 0.82
N ALA A 13 0.44 -15.59 1.06
CA ALA A 13 0.80 -16.59 0.06
C ALA A 13 -0.40 -17.46 -0.34
N ARG A 14 -1.25 -17.86 0.63
CA ARG A 14 -2.50 -18.60 0.37
C ARG A 14 -3.52 -17.75 -0.39
N GLU A 15 -3.75 -16.52 0.07
CA GLU A 15 -4.67 -15.59 -0.59
C GLU A 15 -4.27 -15.30 -2.04
N VAL A 16 -2.97 -15.19 -2.34
CA VAL A 16 -2.47 -15.00 -3.71
C VAL A 16 -2.76 -16.23 -4.56
N ALA A 17 -2.52 -17.44 -4.05
CA ALA A 17 -2.81 -18.67 -4.78
C ALA A 17 -4.31 -18.83 -5.07
N GLU A 18 -5.16 -18.53 -4.09
CA GLU A 18 -6.62 -18.54 -4.24
C GLU A 18 -7.10 -17.45 -5.21
N ALA A 19 -6.60 -16.22 -5.09
CA ALA A 19 -6.98 -15.13 -5.97
C ALA A 19 -6.59 -15.43 -7.43
N ARG A 20 -5.40 -16.00 -7.65
CA ARG A 20 -4.89 -16.35 -8.98
C ARG A 20 -5.68 -17.47 -9.65
N SER A 21 -6.28 -18.39 -8.87
CA SER A 21 -7.14 -19.46 -9.42
C SER A 21 -8.49 -18.94 -9.89
N VAL A 22 -8.99 -17.86 -9.28
CA VAL A 22 -10.26 -17.21 -9.63
C VAL A 22 -10.08 -16.14 -10.72
N ARG A 23 -8.97 -15.39 -10.68
CA ARG A 23 -8.67 -14.30 -11.61
C ARG A 23 -7.26 -14.48 -12.15
N SER A 24 -7.16 -14.79 -13.43
CA SER A 24 -5.86 -14.95 -14.07
C SER A 24 -5.15 -13.59 -14.24
N PRO A 25 -3.81 -13.58 -14.37
CA PRO A 25 -3.08 -12.36 -14.72
C PRO A 25 -3.57 -11.71 -16.02
N ALA A 26 -4.01 -12.50 -17.01
CA ALA A 26 -4.58 -11.96 -18.24
C ALA A 26 -5.86 -11.15 -17.98
N MET A 27 -6.78 -11.69 -17.18
CA MET A 27 -8.01 -10.98 -16.80
C MET A 27 -7.73 -9.68 -16.03
N LEU A 28 -6.66 -9.64 -15.23
CA LEU A 28 -6.26 -8.41 -14.55
C LEU A 28 -5.68 -7.39 -15.53
N ARG A 29 -4.91 -7.84 -16.53
CA ARG A 29 -4.37 -6.96 -17.58
C ARG A 29 -5.47 -6.30 -18.40
N ASP A 30 -6.54 -7.02 -18.72
CA ASP A 30 -7.70 -6.46 -19.44
C ASP A 30 -8.41 -5.34 -18.66
N ARG A 31 -8.20 -5.27 -17.34
CA ARG A 31 -8.76 -4.24 -16.46
C ARG A 31 -7.82 -3.07 -16.21
N LEU A 32 -6.59 -3.12 -16.71
CA LEU A 32 -5.66 -1.99 -16.60
C LEU A 32 -6.26 -0.77 -17.31
N GLY A 33 -6.13 0.40 -16.67
CA GLY A 33 -6.70 1.64 -17.19
C GLY A 33 -8.19 1.86 -16.92
N ALA A 34 -8.93 0.88 -16.37
CA ALA A 34 -10.35 1.02 -16.04
C ALA A 34 -10.64 2.18 -15.05
N HIS A 35 -9.63 2.61 -14.30
CA HIS A 35 -9.70 3.70 -13.33
C HIS A 35 -9.03 5.00 -13.82
N GLY A 36 -8.76 5.13 -15.12
CA GLY A 36 -8.06 6.27 -15.70
C GLY A 36 -6.56 6.27 -15.41
N PRO A 37 -5.85 7.35 -15.76
CA PRO A 37 -4.40 7.43 -15.59
C PRO A 37 -3.98 7.45 -14.12
N ARG A 38 -2.71 7.09 -13.88
CA ARG A 38 -2.05 7.21 -12.57
C ARG A 38 -1.92 8.67 -12.20
N ARG A 39 -2.12 8.97 -10.91
CA ARG A 39 -2.17 10.34 -10.38
C ARG A 39 -0.81 10.87 -9.91
N GLY A 40 0.23 10.03 -9.90
CA GLY A 40 1.59 10.38 -9.47
C GLY A 40 1.68 10.59 -7.96
N PHE A 41 1.86 9.51 -7.20
CA PHE A 41 1.90 9.54 -5.74
C PHE A 41 3.18 10.20 -5.22
N ALA A 42 4.36 9.82 -5.73
CA ALA A 42 5.64 10.39 -5.36
C ALA A 42 5.71 11.88 -5.74
N ALA A 43 5.29 12.20 -6.98
CA ALA A 43 5.28 13.56 -7.48
C ALA A 43 4.38 14.49 -6.65
N ALA A 44 3.21 14.01 -6.22
CA ALA A 44 2.30 14.80 -5.37
C ALA A 44 2.94 15.15 -4.01
N LEU A 45 3.61 14.18 -3.37
CA LEU A 45 4.34 14.41 -2.12
C LEU A 45 5.49 15.39 -2.30
N GLN A 46 6.34 15.16 -3.30
CA GLN A 46 7.49 16.03 -3.59
C GLN A 46 7.05 17.47 -3.89
N LYS A 47 6.00 17.65 -4.71
CA LYS A 47 5.45 18.97 -5.01
C LYS A 47 4.98 19.69 -3.75
N ARG A 48 4.33 18.98 -2.83
CA ARG A 48 3.86 19.57 -1.57
C ARG A 48 5.00 19.95 -0.63
N VAL A 49 6.01 19.09 -0.51
CA VAL A 49 7.23 19.40 0.27
C VAL A 49 7.97 20.59 -0.31
N ALA A 50 8.07 20.70 -1.64
CA ALA A 50 8.74 21.80 -2.32
C ALA A 50 8.11 23.18 -2.05
N THR A 51 6.82 23.24 -1.66
CA THR A 51 6.19 24.49 -1.23
C THR A 51 6.39 24.80 0.26
N GLY A 52 7.20 24.02 0.98
CA GLY A 52 7.37 24.13 2.44
C GLY A 52 6.14 23.68 3.24
N ALA A 53 5.17 23.01 2.60
CA ALA A 53 3.95 22.55 3.25
C ALA A 53 4.07 21.08 3.66
N PRO A 54 3.42 20.65 4.77
CA PRO A 54 3.34 19.24 5.11
C PRO A 54 2.70 18.41 4.00
N ALA A 55 3.35 17.29 3.65
CA ALA A 55 2.84 16.30 2.71
C ALA A 55 2.29 15.09 3.47
N VAL A 56 0.96 15.08 3.68
CA VAL A 56 0.31 14.07 4.52
C VAL A 56 -0.28 12.95 3.66
N ILE A 57 0.16 11.71 3.91
CA ILE A 57 -0.53 10.50 3.43
C ILE A 57 -1.57 10.11 4.49
N ALA A 58 -2.85 10.37 4.22
CA ALA A 58 -3.92 10.08 5.17
C ALA A 58 -4.44 8.64 5.00
N GLU A 59 -4.45 7.87 6.09
CA GLU A 59 -4.75 6.43 6.04
C GLU A 59 -6.22 6.11 6.37
N VAL A 60 -6.90 5.45 5.43
CA VAL A 60 -8.26 4.93 5.56
C VAL A 60 -8.20 3.52 6.15
N LYS A 61 -8.39 3.40 7.47
CA LYS A 61 -8.20 2.17 8.24
C LYS A 61 -9.37 1.85 9.17
N LYS A 62 -9.92 0.63 9.06
CA LYS A 62 -11.06 0.17 9.87
C LYS A 62 -10.64 -0.45 11.19
N ALA A 63 -9.66 -1.34 11.16
CA ALA A 63 -9.14 -2.04 12.32
C ALA A 63 -7.61 -2.19 12.25
N SER A 64 -7.00 -2.68 13.33
CA SER A 64 -5.59 -3.09 13.33
C SER A 64 -5.34 -4.20 14.35
N PRO A 65 -4.31 -5.04 14.18
CA PRO A 65 -3.98 -6.10 15.13
C PRO A 65 -3.79 -5.63 16.57
N SER A 66 -3.21 -4.44 16.76
CA SER A 66 -2.90 -3.94 18.10
C SER A 66 -4.03 -3.20 18.80
N LYS A 67 -5.01 -2.66 18.06
CA LYS A 67 -6.10 -1.85 18.64
C LYS A 67 -7.50 -2.39 18.36
N GLY A 68 -7.63 -3.51 17.63
CA GLY A 68 -8.91 -4.03 17.19
C GLY A 68 -9.62 -3.05 16.25
N LEU A 69 -10.96 -2.99 16.36
CA LEU A 69 -11.81 -2.09 15.58
C LEU A 69 -11.58 -0.63 15.99
N LEU A 70 -11.18 0.21 15.04
CA LEU A 70 -10.95 1.64 15.25
C LEU A 70 -12.21 2.46 14.94
N ARG A 71 -12.98 2.04 13.93
CA ARG A 71 -14.15 2.76 13.45
C ARG A 71 -15.27 1.80 13.02
N PRO A 72 -16.36 1.69 13.80
CA PRO A 72 -17.49 0.84 13.46
C PRO A 72 -18.23 1.29 12.18
N ASP A 73 -18.63 2.56 12.09
CA ASP A 73 -19.24 3.15 10.88
C ASP A 73 -18.15 3.55 9.89
N PHE A 74 -17.80 2.61 9.02
CA PHE A 74 -16.68 2.70 8.10
C PHE A 74 -17.14 2.91 6.66
N ARG A 75 -17.06 4.16 6.20
CA ARG A 75 -17.46 4.59 4.86
C ARG A 75 -16.25 5.15 4.09
N PRO A 76 -15.52 4.32 3.32
CA PRO A 76 -14.24 4.70 2.71
C PRO A 76 -14.32 5.96 1.83
N ALA A 77 -15.38 6.07 1.02
CA ALA A 77 -15.60 7.22 0.14
C ALA A 77 -15.75 8.53 0.92
N GLU A 78 -16.58 8.55 1.97
CA GLU A 78 -16.78 9.74 2.80
C GLU A 78 -15.50 10.12 3.57
N ILE A 79 -14.76 9.13 4.08
CA ILE A 79 -13.48 9.35 4.76
C ILE A 79 -12.46 9.95 3.79
N ALA A 80 -12.33 9.39 2.59
CA ALA A 80 -11.41 9.87 1.56
C ALA A 80 -11.73 11.30 1.09
N ALA A 81 -13.00 11.60 0.84
CA ALA A 81 -13.46 12.94 0.50
C ALA A 81 -13.17 13.94 1.63
N SER A 82 -13.37 13.52 2.89
CA SER A 82 -13.02 14.34 4.05
C SER A 82 -11.51 14.61 4.12
N TYR A 83 -10.66 13.60 3.96
CA TYR A 83 -9.20 13.81 3.96
C TYR A 83 -8.74 14.75 2.85
N ALA A 84 -9.29 14.61 1.64
CA ALA A 84 -8.98 15.50 0.54
C ALA A 84 -9.38 16.95 0.83
N ARG A 85 -10.59 17.17 1.35
CA ARG A 85 -11.07 18.51 1.74
C ARG A 85 -10.21 19.18 2.81
N HIS A 86 -9.61 18.40 3.70
CA HIS A 86 -8.76 18.92 4.79
C HIS A 86 -7.25 18.87 4.48
N GLY A 87 -6.88 18.76 3.21
CA GLY A 87 -5.50 19.01 2.77
C GLY A 87 -4.56 17.80 2.82
N ALA A 88 -5.07 16.57 2.88
CA ALA A 88 -4.26 15.39 2.61
C ALA A 88 -3.66 15.48 1.20
N THR A 89 -2.41 15.02 1.05
CA THR A 89 -1.69 15.03 -0.23
C THR A 89 -1.92 13.73 -0.99
N CYS A 90 -1.93 12.61 -0.26
CA CYS A 90 -2.22 11.28 -0.78
C CYS A 90 -3.10 10.52 0.21
N LEU A 91 -3.66 9.40 -0.24
CA LEU A 91 -4.35 8.43 0.60
C LEU A 91 -3.55 7.15 0.74
N SER A 92 -3.66 6.49 1.88
CA SER A 92 -3.28 5.09 2.11
C SER A 92 -4.55 4.32 2.42
N VAL A 93 -4.82 3.21 1.74
CA VAL A 93 -6.04 2.42 1.98
C VAL A 93 -5.67 0.97 2.27
N LEU A 94 -6.12 0.48 3.43
CA LEU A 94 -5.90 -0.90 3.84
C LEU A 94 -6.76 -1.84 3.01
N THR A 95 -6.13 -2.79 2.31
CA THR A 95 -6.82 -3.81 1.52
C THR A 95 -6.78 -5.20 2.13
N ASP A 96 -5.94 -5.40 3.16
CA ASP A 96 -5.88 -6.64 3.92
C ASP A 96 -7.18 -6.89 4.71
N ARG A 97 -7.83 -8.03 4.47
CA ARG A 97 -9.11 -8.39 5.10
C ARG A 97 -8.92 -8.94 6.52
N GLU A 98 -8.00 -9.87 6.72
CA GLU A 98 -7.90 -10.65 7.96
C GLU A 98 -7.42 -9.83 9.17
N TYR A 99 -6.41 -8.98 8.98
CA TYR A 99 -5.72 -8.27 10.07
C TYR A 99 -6.18 -6.83 10.23
N PHE A 100 -6.61 -6.18 9.14
CA PHE A 100 -7.00 -4.76 9.15
C PHE A 100 -8.48 -4.51 8.87
N GLN A 101 -9.27 -5.55 8.58
CA GLN A 101 -10.65 -5.45 8.11
C GLN A 101 -10.79 -4.47 6.92
N GLY A 102 -9.75 -4.43 6.09
CA GLY A 102 -9.72 -3.73 4.83
C GLY A 102 -10.41 -4.52 3.72
N ALA A 103 -10.40 -3.96 2.52
CA ALA A 103 -10.93 -4.63 1.34
C ALA A 103 -10.44 -3.94 0.05
N PRO A 104 -10.19 -4.68 -1.04
CA PRO A 104 -9.92 -4.09 -2.36
C PRO A 104 -10.97 -3.06 -2.79
N GLU A 105 -12.24 -3.30 -2.48
CA GLU A 105 -13.34 -2.39 -2.83
C GLU A 105 -13.22 -1.03 -2.13
N TYR A 106 -12.60 -0.98 -0.95
CA TYR A 106 -12.40 0.27 -0.21
C TYR A 106 -11.39 1.18 -0.91
N LEU A 107 -10.37 0.62 -1.56
CA LEU A 107 -9.42 1.40 -2.37
C LEU A 107 -10.13 2.04 -3.55
N VAL A 108 -10.95 1.26 -4.27
CA VAL A 108 -11.73 1.76 -5.42
C VAL A 108 -12.70 2.87 -5.00
N GLN A 109 -13.42 2.67 -3.90
CA GLN A 109 -14.35 3.66 -3.34
C GLN A 109 -13.63 4.95 -2.93
N ALA A 110 -12.54 4.83 -2.17
CA ALA A 110 -11.75 5.97 -1.70
C ALA A 110 -11.16 6.77 -2.87
N ARG A 111 -10.58 6.07 -3.86
CA ARG A 111 -10.00 6.71 -5.05
C ARG A 111 -11.05 7.43 -5.90
N SER A 112 -12.25 6.86 -6.02
CA SER A 112 -13.33 7.44 -6.82
C SER A 112 -13.95 8.67 -6.16
N ALA A 113 -13.81 8.82 -4.84
CA ALA A 113 -14.39 9.92 -4.07
C ALA A 113 -13.57 11.21 -4.06
N CYS A 114 -12.33 11.20 -4.57
CA CYS A 114 -11.48 12.40 -4.65
C CYS A 114 -10.42 12.29 -5.76
N SER A 115 -9.60 13.33 -5.93
CA SER A 115 -8.52 13.39 -6.92
C SER A 115 -7.13 13.02 -6.39
N LEU A 116 -7.01 12.66 -5.10
CA LEU A 116 -5.71 12.35 -4.50
C LEU A 116 -5.14 11.02 -5.04
N PRO A 117 -3.80 10.90 -5.18
CA PRO A 117 -3.16 9.60 -5.41
C PRO A 117 -3.37 8.64 -4.24
N VAL A 118 -3.50 7.34 -4.52
CA VAL A 118 -3.84 6.33 -3.51
C VAL A 118 -2.80 5.21 -3.47
N LEU A 119 -2.22 4.98 -2.29
CA LEU A 119 -1.40 3.82 -1.95
C LEU A 119 -2.27 2.62 -1.59
N ARG A 120 -2.01 1.47 -2.21
CA ARG A 120 -2.47 0.17 -1.71
C ARG A 120 -1.64 -0.22 -0.49
N LYS A 121 -2.23 -0.13 0.69
CA LYS A 121 -1.60 -0.55 1.95
C LYS A 121 -1.95 -2.01 2.24
N ASP A 122 -1.03 -2.90 1.91
CA ASP A 122 -1.16 -4.35 2.08
C ASP A 122 0.24 -4.97 2.24
N PHE A 123 0.28 -6.27 2.50
CA PHE A 123 1.52 -7.04 2.52
C PHE A 123 1.72 -7.67 1.14
N ILE A 124 2.54 -7.02 0.32
CA ILE A 124 2.85 -7.47 -1.05
C ILE A 124 4.02 -8.43 -1.00
N VAL A 125 3.80 -9.65 -1.48
CA VAL A 125 4.78 -10.74 -1.51
C VAL A 125 4.93 -11.37 -2.90
N ASP A 126 4.07 -11.01 -3.85
CA ASP A 126 4.04 -11.60 -5.20
C ASP A 126 3.65 -10.56 -6.28
N PRO A 127 4.26 -10.58 -7.48
CA PRO A 127 3.94 -9.67 -8.59
C PRO A 127 2.46 -9.66 -8.99
N TYR A 128 1.72 -10.74 -8.77
CA TYR A 128 0.27 -10.81 -8.95
C TYR A 128 -0.45 -9.73 -8.13
N GLN A 129 -0.02 -9.46 -6.90
CA GLN A 129 -0.60 -8.40 -6.07
C GLN A 129 -0.29 -7.00 -6.59
N VAL A 130 0.86 -6.81 -7.24
CA VAL A 130 1.22 -5.54 -7.90
C VAL A 130 0.30 -5.30 -9.10
N LEU A 131 0.06 -6.33 -9.91
CA LEU A 131 -0.89 -6.28 -11.02
C LEU A 131 -2.33 -6.03 -10.54
N GLU A 132 -2.74 -6.68 -9.45
CA GLU A 132 -4.01 -6.39 -8.78
C GLU A 132 -4.11 -4.93 -8.33
N ALA A 133 -3.05 -4.38 -7.73
CA ALA A 133 -3.04 -2.98 -7.29
C ALA A 133 -3.26 -2.03 -8.47
N ALA A 134 -2.56 -2.26 -9.60
CA ALA A 134 -2.77 -1.50 -10.83
C ALA A 134 -4.21 -1.63 -11.34
N ALA A 135 -4.75 -2.85 -11.40
CA ALA A 135 -6.12 -3.11 -11.87
C ALA A 135 -7.20 -2.48 -10.96
N MET A 136 -6.93 -2.28 -9.67
CA MET A 136 -7.81 -1.57 -8.72
C MET A 136 -7.72 -0.05 -8.82
N GLY A 137 -6.76 0.48 -9.58
CA GLY A 137 -6.55 1.92 -9.67
C GLY A 137 -5.51 2.48 -8.70
N ALA A 138 -4.78 1.69 -7.93
CA ALA A 138 -3.74 2.22 -7.03
C ALA A 138 -2.70 3.05 -7.81
N ASP A 139 -2.16 4.07 -7.18
CA ASP A 139 -1.10 4.92 -7.75
C ASP A 139 0.27 4.58 -7.14
N CYS A 140 0.27 3.87 -6.01
CA CYS A 140 1.46 3.45 -5.29
C CYS A 140 1.24 2.12 -4.58
N ILE A 141 2.31 1.36 -4.35
CA ILE A 141 2.32 0.13 -3.54
C ILE A 141 3.28 0.23 -2.35
N LEU A 142 3.03 -0.58 -1.32
CA LEU A 142 3.94 -0.72 -0.18
C LEU A 142 4.83 -1.95 -0.34
N LEU A 143 6.14 -1.78 -0.20
CA LEU A 143 7.09 -2.88 -0.02
C LEU A 143 7.69 -2.80 1.38
N ILE A 144 7.68 -3.90 2.13
CA ILE A 144 8.19 -3.94 3.51
C ILE A 144 9.50 -4.72 3.52
N VAL A 145 10.60 -4.06 3.90
CA VAL A 145 11.94 -4.66 3.86
C VAL A 145 12.08 -5.86 4.81
N ALA A 146 11.39 -5.80 5.96
CA ALA A 146 11.31 -6.90 6.93
C ALA A 146 10.61 -8.16 6.36
N ALA A 147 9.80 -8.01 5.31
CA ALA A 147 8.97 -9.08 4.74
C ALA A 147 9.56 -9.73 3.48
N LEU A 148 10.58 -9.12 2.88
CA LEU A 148 11.03 -9.44 1.53
C LEU A 148 12.54 -9.60 1.48
N GLY A 149 13.01 -10.54 0.67
CA GLY A 149 14.44 -10.60 0.30
C GLY A 149 14.81 -9.55 -0.75
N ASP A 150 16.09 -9.24 -0.90
CA ASP A 150 16.57 -8.18 -1.81
C ASP A 150 16.20 -8.42 -3.28
N ALA A 151 16.23 -9.68 -3.72
CA ALA A 151 15.81 -10.05 -5.08
C ALA A 151 14.31 -9.78 -5.28
N GLN A 152 13.47 -10.12 -4.30
CA GLN A 152 12.03 -9.88 -4.37
C GLN A 152 11.70 -8.38 -4.30
N LEU A 153 12.42 -7.61 -3.48
CA LEU A 153 12.25 -6.15 -3.43
C LEU A 153 12.46 -5.53 -4.82
N ARG A 154 13.53 -5.93 -5.52
CA ARG A 154 13.82 -5.46 -6.88
C ARG A 154 12.78 -5.94 -7.89
N GLU A 155 12.42 -7.22 -7.86
CA GLU A 155 11.40 -7.78 -8.77
C GLU A 155 10.05 -7.06 -8.63
N LEU A 156 9.62 -6.79 -7.40
CA LEU A 156 8.37 -6.09 -7.13
C LEU A 156 8.44 -4.60 -7.49
N GLU A 157 9.59 -3.94 -7.29
CA GLU A 157 9.81 -2.57 -7.76
C GLU A 157 9.80 -2.49 -9.30
N ASP A 158 10.44 -3.44 -9.98
CA ASP A 158 10.46 -3.53 -11.44
C ASP A 158 9.04 -3.73 -11.98
N CYS A 159 8.29 -4.67 -11.40
CA CYS A 159 6.89 -4.91 -11.76
C CYS A 159 6.00 -3.67 -11.52
N ALA A 160 6.20 -2.97 -10.42
CA ALA A 160 5.47 -1.73 -10.12
C ALA A 160 5.79 -0.64 -11.16
N THR A 161 7.07 -0.47 -11.47
CA THR A 161 7.56 0.51 -12.46
C THR A 161 6.97 0.23 -13.84
N ASP A 162 6.97 -1.02 -14.29
CA ASP A 162 6.42 -1.44 -15.58
C ASP A 162 4.90 -1.15 -15.68
N LEU A 163 4.20 -1.14 -14.55
CA LEU A 163 2.77 -0.83 -14.45
C LEU A 163 2.47 0.65 -14.15
N GLY A 164 3.52 1.49 -14.06
CA GLY A 164 3.43 2.91 -13.74
C GLY A 164 3.00 3.21 -12.29
N LEU A 165 3.20 2.26 -11.39
CA LEU A 165 2.95 2.43 -9.95
C LEU A 165 4.22 3.01 -9.29
N ASP A 166 4.02 3.99 -8.41
CA ASP A 166 5.08 4.37 -7.48
C ASP A 166 5.26 3.28 -6.39
N VAL A 167 6.40 3.30 -5.72
CA VAL A 167 6.71 2.36 -4.63
C VAL A 167 7.03 3.14 -3.38
N LEU A 168 6.37 2.86 -2.26
CA LEU A 168 6.81 3.26 -0.92
C LEU A 168 7.51 2.06 -0.28
N VAL A 169 8.82 2.14 -0.06
CA VAL A 169 9.56 1.10 0.66
C VAL A 169 9.62 1.45 2.15
N GLU A 170 9.23 0.52 3.02
CA GLU A 170 9.18 0.70 4.47
C GLU A 170 10.33 -0.04 5.17
N ALA A 171 11.08 0.70 5.99
CA ALA A 171 12.20 0.22 6.80
C ALA A 171 12.01 0.60 8.29
N HIS A 172 12.56 -0.22 9.19
CA HIS A 172 12.41 -0.08 10.65
C HIS A 172 13.72 0.13 11.39
N ASP A 173 14.84 -0.32 10.81
CA ASP A 173 16.16 -0.17 11.39
C ASP A 173 17.20 0.22 10.34
N ARG A 174 18.44 0.42 10.78
CA ARG A 174 19.54 0.81 9.91
C ARG A 174 19.81 -0.22 8.82
N ALA A 175 19.77 -1.51 9.13
CA ALA A 175 20.09 -2.55 8.15
C ALA A 175 18.99 -2.62 7.07
N GLU A 176 17.73 -2.47 7.46
CA GLU A 176 16.62 -2.36 6.51
C GLU A 176 16.70 -1.09 5.67
N LEU A 177 17.12 0.03 6.26
CA LEU A 177 17.32 1.29 5.52
C LEU A 177 18.40 1.15 4.43
N GLU A 178 19.55 0.53 4.73
CA GLU A 178 20.59 0.30 3.71
C GLU A 178 20.06 -0.53 2.53
N ARG A 179 19.24 -1.54 2.83
CA ARG A 179 18.58 -2.36 1.79
C ARG A 179 17.56 -1.56 0.99
N ALA A 180 16.77 -0.70 1.64
CA ALA A 180 15.80 0.18 1.00
C ALA A 180 16.47 1.20 0.06
N LEU A 181 17.61 1.76 0.46
CA LEU A 181 18.38 2.73 -0.32
C LEU A 181 19.00 2.15 -1.61
N ALA A 182 19.04 0.82 -1.74
CA ALA A 182 19.45 0.15 -2.97
C ALA A 182 18.34 0.08 -4.03
N LEU A 183 17.10 0.48 -3.70
CA LEU A 183 15.98 0.58 -4.63
C LEU A 183 15.98 1.93 -5.36
N ARG A 184 15.26 2.00 -6.48
CA ARG A 184 15.17 3.19 -7.33
C ARG A 184 14.14 4.20 -6.85
N THR A 185 13.17 3.76 -6.06
CA THR A 185 12.11 4.62 -5.55
C THR A 185 12.64 5.81 -4.74
N PRO A 186 12.09 7.02 -4.94
CA PRO A 186 12.43 8.16 -4.11
C PRO A 186 11.72 8.14 -2.74
N LEU A 187 10.84 7.17 -2.46
CA LEU A 187 10.01 7.13 -1.26
C LEU A 187 10.47 6.05 -0.28
N VAL A 188 11.27 6.45 0.70
CA VAL A 188 11.66 5.61 1.85
C VAL A 188 10.85 6.02 3.08
N GLY A 189 9.96 5.13 3.52
CA GLY A 189 9.17 5.27 4.74
C GLY A 189 9.90 4.68 5.95
N ILE A 190 10.05 5.48 6.99
CA ILE A 190 10.57 5.02 8.29
C ILE A 190 9.39 4.73 9.20
N ASN A 191 9.20 3.47 9.56
CA ASN A 191 8.11 3.06 10.44
C ASN A 191 8.62 2.95 11.90
N ASN A 192 8.16 3.89 12.73
CA ASN A 192 8.54 3.97 14.16
C ASN A 192 7.87 2.90 15.03
N ARG A 193 7.05 2.02 14.46
CA ARG A 193 6.43 0.89 15.17
C ARG A 193 7.22 -0.39 14.90
N ASN A 194 7.54 -1.12 15.95
CA ASN A 194 8.13 -2.45 15.79
C ASN A 194 7.07 -3.41 15.21
N LEU A 195 7.26 -3.91 13.97
CA LEU A 195 6.30 -4.83 13.36
C LEU A 195 6.21 -6.20 14.03
N ARG A 196 7.19 -6.57 14.87
CA ARG A 196 7.18 -7.84 15.61
C ARG A 196 6.29 -7.78 16.84
N THR A 197 6.22 -6.63 17.50
CA THR A 197 5.46 -6.42 18.76
C THR A 197 4.26 -5.48 18.61
N PHE A 198 4.20 -4.73 17.51
CA PHE A 198 3.29 -3.59 17.29
C PHE A 198 3.35 -2.48 18.34
N GLU A 199 4.39 -2.45 19.17
CA GLU A 199 4.67 -1.36 20.10
C GLU A 199 5.27 -0.16 19.35
N THR A 200 4.82 1.03 19.71
CA THR A 200 5.40 2.30 19.26
C THR A 200 6.50 2.71 20.23
N ARG A 201 7.71 2.94 19.72
CA ARG A 201 8.84 3.51 20.49
C ARG A 201 9.01 4.99 20.17
#